data_AF-A0A397SCT3-F1
#
_entry.id   AF-A0A397SCT3-F1
#
_cell.length_a   1.000
_cell.length_b   1.000
_cell.length_c   1.000
_cell.angle_alpha   90.00
_cell.angle_beta   90.00
_cell.angle_gamma   90.00
#
_symmetry.space_group_name_H-M   'P 1'
#
loop_
_entity.id
_entity.type
_entity.pdbx_description
1 polymer ?
#
loop_
_entity_poly.entity_id
_entity_poly.type
_entity_poly.pdbx_seq_one_letter_code
_entity_poly.pdbx_strand_id
1 'polypeptide(L)'
;MKYQRLSRSGSSHGFTSSDTWLNYFMCFNLFFFSSANSHFRRTTNAWYRTHGYHTPFDIWLVLQWIVILILITGYFGFSLKFIVEDEKYEQVFFKEDSDVYNVHRRRSTWNFLGFLFSFIAIFTSIKVSLTDTVDARVMREGKERDMTYARTTGIPVVVDGWCCICRSHVGSGTRHCKFCNKCIKGFDHHCRWLNCCIAEANYKINWIIY
;
A
#
# COMPACT_ATOMS: atom_id res chain seq x y z
N MET A 1 2.12 35.06 -15.82
CA MET A 1 1.03 34.20 -15.30
C MET A 1 0.76 34.58 -13.85
N LYS A 2 -0.44 35.04 -13.52
CA LYS A 2 -0.80 35.54 -12.18
C LYS A 2 -1.01 34.34 -11.23
N TYR A 3 -0.10 34.15 -10.27
CA TYR A 3 -0.27 33.20 -9.17
C TYR A 3 -0.94 33.91 -8.00
N GLN A 4 -2.15 33.50 -7.63
CA GLN A 4 -2.80 33.99 -6.40
C GLN A 4 -2.23 33.25 -5.20
N ARG A 5 -1.37 33.95 -4.44
CA ARG A 5 -0.91 33.55 -3.12
C ARG A 5 -2.06 33.84 -2.14
N LEU A 6 -2.69 32.82 -1.56
CA LEU A 6 -3.72 33.02 -0.54
C LEU A 6 -3.07 33.60 0.73
N SER A 7 -3.66 34.67 1.27
CA SER A 7 -3.26 35.29 2.53
C SER A 7 -3.61 34.41 3.72
N ARG A 8 -2.67 34.19 4.64
CA ARG A 8 -2.90 33.55 5.95
C ARG A 8 -3.90 34.38 6.76
N SER A 9 -5.06 33.83 7.11
CA SER A 9 -5.82 34.27 8.28
C SER A 9 -5.36 33.45 9.48
N GLY A 10 -4.83 34.12 10.50
CA GLY A 10 -4.51 33.51 11.79
C GLY A 10 -5.79 33.19 12.54
N SER A 11 -5.89 31.98 13.09
CA SER A 11 -6.77 31.69 14.22
C SER A 11 -6.09 30.69 15.13
N SER A 12 -5.66 31.20 16.27
CA SER A 12 -5.27 30.48 17.47
C SER A 12 -6.51 29.87 18.11
N HIS A 13 -6.55 28.55 18.25
CA HIS A 13 -7.46 27.91 19.21
C HIS A 13 -6.67 26.91 20.05
N GLY A 14 -6.43 27.29 21.31
CA GLY A 14 -6.05 26.37 22.37
C GLY A 14 -7.26 25.53 22.77
N PHE A 15 -7.01 24.32 23.27
CA PHE A 15 -8.02 23.50 23.92
C PHE A 15 -7.48 23.00 25.25
N THR A 16 -8.17 23.38 26.32
CA THR A 16 -7.91 23.02 27.71
C THR A 16 -8.42 21.62 28.02
N SER A 17 -7.75 20.97 28.97
CA SER A 17 -8.00 19.62 29.48
C SER A 17 -9.23 19.56 30.38
N SER A 18 -10.23 18.73 30.03
CA SER A 18 -11.01 17.91 30.97
C SER A 18 -11.83 16.85 30.23
N ASP A 19 -11.90 15.65 30.83
CA ASP A 19 -12.84 14.53 30.56
C ASP A 19 -12.36 13.39 29.63
N THR A 20 -11.61 12.46 30.24
CA THR A 20 -10.74 11.46 29.61
C THR A 20 -11.31 10.03 29.57
N TRP A 21 -12.62 9.80 29.63
CA TRP A 21 -13.15 8.42 29.53
C TRP A 21 -14.26 8.20 28.49
N LEU A 22 -15.21 9.12 28.31
CA LEU A 22 -16.23 8.98 27.27
C LEU A 22 -15.69 9.27 25.85
N ASN A 23 -14.58 10.01 25.73
CA ASN A 23 -13.90 10.26 24.45
C ASN A 23 -13.18 9.03 23.89
N TYR A 24 -12.74 8.08 24.72
CA TYR A 24 -12.01 6.90 24.23
C TYR A 24 -12.93 5.86 23.57
N PHE A 25 -14.18 5.71 24.06
CA PHE A 25 -15.11 4.71 23.51
C PHE A 25 -15.79 5.18 22.21
N MET A 26 -15.97 6.50 22.01
CA MET A 26 -16.36 7.05 20.70
C MET A 26 -15.19 7.20 19.72
N CYS A 27 -13.96 7.42 20.19
CA CYS A 27 -12.77 7.44 19.32
C CYS A 27 -12.48 6.08 18.67
N PHE A 28 -12.74 4.96 19.34
CA PHE A 28 -12.40 3.64 18.78
C PHE A 28 -13.28 3.25 17.59
N ASN A 29 -14.55 3.67 17.57
CA ASN A 29 -15.49 3.39 16.48
C ASN A 29 -15.46 4.43 15.35
N LEU A 30 -15.07 5.68 15.63
CA LEU A 30 -14.88 6.72 14.61
C LEU A 30 -13.53 6.64 13.89
N PHE A 31 -12.48 6.08 14.51
CA PHE A 31 -11.18 5.89 13.83
C PHE A 31 -11.18 4.76 12.79
N PHE A 32 -12.00 3.72 12.97
CA PHE A 32 -12.05 2.59 12.04
C PHE A 32 -13.02 2.80 10.86
N PHE A 33 -14.14 3.51 11.05
CA PHE A 33 -15.17 3.66 10.01
C PHE A 33 -15.36 5.08 9.45
N SER A 34 -14.68 6.12 9.97
CA SER A 34 -14.64 7.43 9.29
C SER A 34 -13.69 7.46 8.07
N SER A 35 -13.13 6.31 7.67
CA SER A 35 -12.26 6.15 6.51
C SER A 35 -13.01 5.99 5.17
N ALA A 36 -14.34 5.87 5.20
CA ALA A 36 -15.10 5.52 4.01
C ALA A 36 -15.53 6.70 3.11
N ASN A 37 -15.46 7.98 3.54
CA ASN A 37 -16.05 9.06 2.71
C ASN A 37 -15.51 10.50 2.85
N SER A 38 -14.25 10.70 3.21
CA SER A 38 -13.59 11.98 2.94
C SER A 38 -12.12 11.72 2.61
N HIS A 39 -11.60 12.11 1.45
CA HIS A 39 -11.08 13.47 1.28
C HIS A 39 -10.51 14.04 2.60
N PHE A 40 -9.68 13.27 3.31
CA PHE A 40 -8.90 13.77 4.44
C PHE A 40 -8.09 14.95 3.91
N ARG A 41 -8.57 16.15 4.24
CA ARG A 41 -8.00 17.46 3.90
C ARG A 41 -6.65 17.57 4.59
N ARG A 42 -5.63 16.91 4.04
CA ARG A 42 -4.25 17.28 4.29
C ARG A 42 -3.98 18.56 3.52
N THR A 43 -4.42 19.67 4.10
CA THR A 43 -4.33 21.02 3.54
C THR A 43 -2.90 21.54 3.46
N THR A 44 -1.93 20.84 4.07
CA THR A 44 -0.53 21.25 4.09
C THR A 44 0.33 20.33 3.21
N ASN A 45 1.39 20.90 2.62
CA ASN A 45 2.40 20.15 1.88
C ASN A 45 3.56 19.64 2.77
N ALA A 46 3.35 19.63 4.09
CA ALA A 46 4.35 19.25 5.10
C ALA A 46 4.72 17.76 5.05
N TRP A 47 3.77 16.94 4.61
CA TRP A 47 3.87 15.49 4.70
C TRP A 47 4.19 14.92 3.33
N TYR A 48 4.82 13.76 3.29
CA TYR A 48 4.85 12.91 2.10
C TYR A 48 4.97 11.45 2.51
N ARG A 49 4.74 10.55 1.55
CA ARG A 49 4.78 9.11 1.75
C ARG A 49 6.04 8.55 1.10
N THR A 50 6.92 7.95 1.90
CA THR A 50 8.12 7.23 1.44
C THR A 50 7.76 5.86 0.87
N HIS A 51 6.92 5.10 1.57
CA HIS A 51 6.51 3.73 1.18
C HIS A 51 5.02 3.45 1.45
N GLY A 52 4.52 2.33 0.94
CA GLY A 52 3.13 1.87 1.05
C GLY A 52 2.63 1.71 2.48
N TYR A 53 3.49 1.27 3.40
CA TYR A 53 3.13 1.14 4.81
C TYR A 53 3.27 2.44 5.64
N HIS A 54 3.39 3.60 5.00
CA HIS A 54 3.43 4.88 5.71
C HIS A 54 2.04 5.55 5.71
N THR A 55 1.60 6.01 6.88
CA THR A 55 0.23 6.50 7.09
C THR A 55 -0.10 7.73 6.24
N PRO A 56 -1.36 7.87 5.78
CA PRO A 56 -2.53 7.07 6.14
C PRO A 56 -2.59 5.80 5.29
N PHE A 57 -3.25 4.76 5.77
CA PHE A 57 -3.53 3.60 4.95
C PHE A 57 -4.74 3.86 4.06
N ASP A 58 -4.64 3.44 2.81
CA ASP A 58 -5.81 3.34 1.95
C ASP A 58 -6.63 2.12 2.40
N ILE A 59 -7.95 2.24 2.40
CA ILE A 59 -8.84 1.15 2.80
C ILE A 59 -8.66 -0.08 1.91
N TRP A 60 -8.30 0.11 0.63
CA TRP A 60 -8.04 -0.98 -0.30
C TRP A 60 -6.83 -1.84 0.11
N LEU A 61 -5.77 -1.22 0.65
CA LEU A 61 -4.63 -1.96 1.22
C LEU A 61 -5.09 -2.85 2.37
N VAL A 62 -5.87 -2.30 3.30
CA VAL A 62 -6.34 -3.04 4.49
C VAL A 62 -7.24 -4.20 4.06
N LEU A 63 -8.21 -3.94 3.17
CA LEU A 63 -9.11 -4.97 2.66
C LEU A 63 -8.36 -6.08 1.93
N GLN A 64 -7.35 -5.74 1.13
CA GLN A 64 -6.51 -6.75 0.46
C GLN A 64 -5.84 -7.68 1.48
N TRP A 65 -5.20 -7.15 2.52
CA TRP A 65 -4.51 -7.99 3.50
C TRP A 65 -5.47 -8.90 4.27
N ILE A 66 -6.68 -8.40 4.59
CA ILE A 66 -7.74 -9.21 5.20
C ILE A 66 -8.16 -10.35 4.27
N VAL A 67 -8.43 -10.04 2.99
CA VAL A 67 -8.82 -11.05 2.00
C VAL A 67 -7.72 -12.09 1.79
N ILE A 68 -6.46 -11.66 1.65
CA ILE A 68 -5.31 -12.56 1.51
C ILE A 68 -5.21 -13.49 2.72
N LEU A 69 -5.35 -12.97 3.94
CA LEU A 69 -5.31 -13.78 5.16
C LEU A 69 -6.42 -14.84 5.16
N ILE A 70 -7.67 -14.45 4.86
CA ILE A 70 -8.82 -15.36 4.83
C ILE A 70 -8.62 -16.45 3.77
N LEU A 71 -8.20 -16.08 2.55
CA LEU A 71 -8.00 -17.04 1.45
C LEU A 71 -6.86 -18.01 1.75
N ILE A 72 -5.75 -17.55 2.29
CA ILE A 72 -4.61 -18.40 2.67
C ILE A 72 -5.01 -19.35 3.79
N THR A 73 -5.56 -18.84 4.89
CA THR A 73 -5.98 -19.66 6.01
C THR A 73 -7.07 -20.66 5.60
N GLY A 74 -8.03 -20.25 4.77
CA GLY A 74 -9.07 -21.12 4.25
C GLY A 74 -8.53 -22.22 3.34
N TYR A 75 -7.66 -21.86 2.38
CA TYR A 75 -7.05 -22.81 1.45
C TYR A 75 -6.22 -23.87 2.18
N PHE A 76 -5.31 -23.45 3.06
CA PHE A 76 -4.45 -24.40 3.77
C PHE A 76 -5.21 -25.17 4.87
N GLY A 77 -6.16 -24.55 5.56
CA GLY A 77 -7.03 -25.25 6.52
C GLY A 77 -7.85 -26.34 5.85
N PHE A 78 -8.46 -26.05 4.70
CA PHE A 78 -9.16 -27.05 3.89
C PHE A 78 -8.21 -28.14 3.40
N SER A 79 -7.04 -27.76 2.87
CA SER A 79 -6.09 -28.71 2.28
C SER A 79 -5.47 -29.66 3.32
N LEU A 80 -5.23 -29.19 4.55
CA LEU A 80 -4.76 -30.02 5.66
C LEU A 80 -5.77 -31.11 6.02
N LYS A 81 -7.08 -30.85 5.91
CA LYS A 81 -8.12 -31.85 6.13
C LYS A 81 -7.98 -33.05 5.19
N PHE A 82 -7.75 -32.80 3.90
CA PHE A 82 -7.54 -33.86 2.89
C PHE A 82 -6.18 -34.54 2.99
N ILE A 83 -5.21 -33.96 3.70
CA ILE A 83 -3.95 -34.65 3.97
C ILE A 83 -4.13 -35.60 5.15
N VAL A 84 -4.74 -35.13 6.24
CA VAL A 84 -4.82 -35.85 7.52
C VAL A 84 -5.96 -36.88 7.54
N GLU A 85 -7.16 -36.54 7.06
CA GLU A 85 -8.31 -37.46 7.11
C GLU A 85 -8.17 -38.60 6.09
N ASP A 86 -7.65 -38.31 4.89
CA ASP A 86 -7.44 -39.33 3.87
C ASP A 86 -6.32 -40.30 4.30
N GLU A 87 -5.29 -39.87 5.04
CA GLU A 87 -4.22 -40.78 5.52
C GLU A 87 -4.79 -41.94 6.35
N LYS A 88 -5.81 -41.65 7.18
CA LYS A 88 -6.48 -42.64 8.02
C LYS A 88 -7.40 -43.58 7.24
N TYR A 89 -7.98 -43.12 6.12
CA TYR A 89 -8.93 -43.89 5.33
C TYR A 89 -8.23 -44.70 4.23
N GLU A 90 -7.20 -44.13 3.59
CA GLU A 90 -6.46 -44.76 2.49
C GLU A 90 -5.68 -46.00 2.97
N GLN A 91 -5.09 -45.98 4.19
CA GLN A 91 -4.43 -47.16 4.78
C GLN A 91 -5.37 -48.36 4.98
N VAL A 92 -6.70 -48.13 5.03
CA VAL A 92 -7.69 -49.18 5.26
C VAL A 92 -8.27 -49.72 3.94
N PHE A 93 -8.35 -48.89 2.90
CA PHE A 93 -9.05 -49.23 1.65
C PHE A 93 -8.14 -49.64 0.48
N PHE A 94 -6.89 -49.20 0.46
CA PHE A 94 -5.98 -49.55 -0.63
C PHE A 94 -5.18 -50.82 -0.28
N LYS A 95 -5.15 -51.77 -1.21
CA LYS A 95 -4.43 -53.05 -1.08
C LYS A 95 -2.95 -52.96 -1.47
N GLU A 96 -2.54 -51.89 -2.14
CA GLU A 96 -1.16 -51.65 -2.58
C GLU A 96 -0.63 -50.32 -2.02
N ASP A 97 0.46 -50.41 -1.24
CA ASP A 97 1.08 -49.26 -0.57
C ASP A 97 1.57 -48.17 -1.56
N SER A 98 1.83 -48.55 -2.82
CA SER A 98 2.28 -47.63 -3.87
C SER A 98 1.24 -46.61 -4.30
N ASP A 99 -0.05 -46.97 -4.32
CA ASP A 99 -1.11 -46.08 -4.78
C ASP A 99 -1.41 -44.98 -3.75
N VAL A 100 -1.48 -45.36 -2.47
CA VAL A 100 -1.61 -44.45 -1.32
C VAL A 100 -0.45 -43.45 -1.30
N TYR A 101 0.78 -43.94 -1.42
CA TYR A 101 1.97 -43.09 -1.44
C TYR A 101 1.93 -42.05 -2.57
N ASN A 102 1.50 -42.43 -3.77
CA ASN A 102 1.45 -41.53 -4.92
C ASN A 102 0.38 -40.43 -4.78
N VAL A 103 -0.78 -40.73 -4.19
CA VAL A 103 -1.84 -39.75 -3.92
C VAL A 103 -1.41 -38.76 -2.83
N HIS A 104 -0.89 -39.25 -1.70
CA HIS A 104 -0.36 -38.40 -0.63
C HIS A 104 0.79 -37.51 -1.11
N ARG A 105 1.75 -38.08 -1.86
CA ARG A 105 2.86 -37.32 -2.45
C ARG A 105 2.35 -36.20 -3.35
N ARG A 106 1.33 -36.46 -4.18
CA ARG A 106 0.74 -35.46 -5.07
C ARG A 106 0.07 -34.33 -4.28
N ARG A 107 -0.81 -34.66 -3.32
CA ARG A 107 -1.49 -33.68 -2.46
C ARG A 107 -0.49 -32.81 -1.68
N SER A 108 0.51 -33.44 -1.10
CA SER A 108 1.60 -32.78 -0.36
C SER A 108 2.40 -31.84 -1.28
N THR A 109 2.77 -32.29 -2.48
CA THR A 109 3.48 -31.47 -3.48
C THR A 109 2.69 -30.22 -3.86
N TRP A 110 1.37 -30.34 -4.12
CA TRP A 110 0.53 -29.18 -4.43
C TRP A 110 0.45 -28.17 -3.27
N ASN A 111 0.41 -28.65 -2.02
CA ASN A 111 0.45 -27.78 -0.85
C ASN A 111 1.77 -27.01 -0.76
N PHE A 112 2.91 -27.69 -0.93
CA PHE A 112 4.22 -27.02 -0.96
C PHE A 112 4.33 -25.98 -2.07
N LEU A 113 3.85 -26.29 -3.27
CA LEU A 113 3.81 -25.34 -4.39
C LEU A 113 2.90 -24.14 -4.07
N GLY A 114 1.73 -24.39 -3.48
CA GLY A 114 0.80 -23.35 -3.03
C GLY A 114 1.41 -22.43 -1.96
N PHE A 115 2.14 -23.00 -0.99
CA PHE A 115 2.88 -22.24 0.02
C PHE A 115 3.97 -21.38 -0.61
N LEU A 116 4.77 -21.96 -1.51
CA LEU A 116 5.83 -21.24 -2.20
C LEU A 116 5.27 -20.08 -3.04
N PHE A 117 4.20 -20.32 -3.79
CA PHE A 117 3.54 -19.28 -4.58
C PHE A 117 2.99 -18.15 -3.69
N SER A 118 2.29 -18.50 -2.62
CA SER A 118 1.74 -17.52 -1.67
C SER A 118 2.85 -16.70 -1.00
N PHE A 119 3.95 -17.35 -0.63
CA PHE A 119 5.13 -16.70 -0.07
C PHE A 119 5.75 -15.71 -1.06
N ILE A 120 5.95 -16.12 -2.32
CA ILE A 120 6.51 -15.25 -3.37
C ILE A 120 5.58 -14.05 -3.58
N ALA A 121 4.27 -14.24 -3.70
CA ALA A 121 3.31 -13.17 -3.90
C ALA A 121 3.27 -12.16 -2.73
N ILE A 122 3.29 -12.64 -1.49
CA ILE A 122 3.35 -11.78 -0.30
C ILE A 122 4.68 -11.02 -0.27
N PHE A 123 5.79 -11.72 -0.49
CA PHE A 123 7.12 -11.12 -0.46
C PHE A 123 7.28 -10.03 -1.51
N THR A 124 6.86 -10.27 -2.75
CA THR A 124 6.93 -9.27 -3.82
C THR A 124 6.00 -8.10 -3.53
N SER A 125 4.77 -8.33 -3.05
CA SER A 125 3.84 -7.26 -2.64
C SER A 125 4.44 -6.34 -1.57
N ILE A 126 5.07 -6.92 -0.55
CA ILE A 126 5.78 -6.18 0.50
C ILE A 126 6.96 -5.40 -0.09
N LYS A 127 7.78 -6.03 -0.94
CA LYS A 127 8.94 -5.37 -1.56
C LYS A 127 8.55 -4.20 -2.46
N VAL A 128 7.52 -4.34 -3.30
CA VAL A 128 7.00 -3.25 -4.13
C VAL A 128 6.52 -2.11 -3.24
N SER A 129 5.75 -2.44 -2.19
CA SER A 129 5.20 -1.46 -1.25
C SER A 129 6.30 -0.72 -0.48
N LEU A 130 7.41 -1.36 -0.15
CA LEU A 130 8.54 -0.76 0.57
C LEU A 130 9.48 0.06 -0.32
N THR A 131 9.37 -0.03 -1.64
CA THR A 131 10.29 0.66 -2.56
C THR A 131 9.98 2.15 -2.63
N ASP A 132 10.96 2.99 -2.29
CA ASP A 132 10.83 4.43 -2.47
C ASP A 132 11.04 4.83 -3.94
N THR A 133 9.96 5.24 -4.58
CA THR A 133 9.90 5.66 -5.99
C THR A 133 10.17 7.15 -6.21
N VAL A 134 10.64 7.86 -5.18
CA VAL A 134 10.98 9.29 -5.30
C VAL A 134 12.03 9.54 -6.39
N ASP A 135 11.87 10.63 -7.14
CA ASP A 135 12.89 11.07 -8.07
C ASP A 135 14.19 11.42 -7.32
N ALA A 136 15.27 10.70 -7.65
CA ALA A 136 16.58 10.88 -7.06
C ALA A 136 17.13 12.31 -7.27
N ARG A 137 16.72 13.04 -8.31
CA ARG A 137 17.10 14.46 -8.49
C ARG A 137 16.54 15.33 -7.36
N VAL A 138 15.26 15.13 -7.02
CA VAL A 138 14.60 15.86 -5.93
C VAL A 138 15.25 15.52 -4.59
N MET A 139 15.59 14.25 -4.36
CA MET A 139 16.29 13.84 -3.13
C MET A 139 17.68 14.46 -3.01
N ARG A 140 18.43 14.57 -4.11
CA ARG A 140 19.77 15.18 -4.11
C ARG A 140 19.75 16.68 -3.89
N GLU A 141 18.74 17.39 -4.40
CA GLU A 141 18.63 18.83 -4.18
C GLU A 141 18.34 19.17 -2.72
N GLY A 142 17.58 18.34 -2.00
CA GLY A 142 17.33 18.50 -0.57
C GLY A 142 16.64 19.82 -0.18
N LYS A 143 15.95 20.47 -1.13
CA LYS A 143 15.31 21.77 -0.90
C LYS A 143 14.04 21.65 -0.06
N GLU A 144 13.76 22.72 0.68
CA GLU A 144 12.51 22.85 1.41
C GLU A 144 11.31 22.94 0.47
N ARG A 145 10.21 22.31 0.89
CA ARG A 145 8.97 22.20 0.12
C ARG A 145 8.12 23.46 0.23
N ASP A 146 7.32 23.74 -0.78
CA ASP A 146 6.34 24.81 -0.73
C ASP A 146 5.12 24.41 0.12
N MET A 147 5.03 24.98 1.32
CA MET A 147 3.92 24.75 2.25
C MET A 147 2.62 25.45 1.87
N THR A 148 2.69 26.46 1.00
CA THR A 148 1.57 27.33 0.63
C THR A 148 0.86 26.91 -0.64
N TYR A 149 1.46 26.02 -1.44
CA TYR A 149 0.89 25.58 -2.71
C TYR A 149 -0.44 24.83 -2.49
N ALA A 150 -1.53 25.38 -3.02
CA ALA A 150 -2.85 24.76 -2.96
C ALA A 150 -3.00 23.67 -4.02
N ARG A 151 -3.49 22.51 -3.60
CA ARG A 151 -3.61 21.32 -4.46
C ARG A 151 -4.86 21.43 -5.35
N THR A 152 -4.74 22.01 -6.53
CA THR A 152 -5.86 22.12 -7.48
C THR A 152 -5.95 20.89 -8.39
N THR A 153 -7.15 20.37 -8.61
CA THR A 153 -7.41 19.32 -9.61
C THR A 153 -7.25 19.88 -11.03
N GLY A 154 -6.79 19.06 -11.99
CA GLY A 154 -6.61 19.50 -13.38
C GLY A 154 -5.36 20.35 -13.66
N ILE A 155 -4.73 20.94 -12.65
CA ILE A 155 -3.50 21.74 -12.84
C ILE A 155 -2.26 20.86 -12.63
N PRO A 156 -1.33 20.80 -13.61
CA PRO A 156 -0.06 20.11 -13.44
C PRO A 156 0.82 20.85 -12.42
N VAL A 157 1.39 20.09 -11.49
CA VAL A 157 2.32 20.61 -10.47
C VAL A 157 3.74 20.72 -11.01
N VAL A 158 4.06 19.88 -11.99
CA VAL A 158 5.33 19.87 -12.69
C VAL A 158 5.14 20.59 -14.01
N VAL A 159 5.89 21.68 -14.22
CA VAL A 159 5.86 22.50 -15.43
C VAL A 159 7.30 22.70 -15.88
N ASP A 160 7.59 22.41 -17.15
CA ASP A 160 8.93 22.56 -17.74
C ASP A 160 10.07 21.93 -16.92
N GLY A 161 9.84 20.74 -16.38
CA GLY A 161 10.83 20.02 -15.57
C GLY A 161 11.07 20.61 -14.18
N TRP A 162 10.18 21.48 -13.70
CA TRP A 162 10.21 22.04 -12.34
C TRP A 162 8.95 21.67 -11.56
N CYS A 163 9.10 21.20 -10.31
CA CYS A 163 7.97 20.93 -9.42
C CYS A 163 7.72 22.10 -8.46
N CYS A 164 6.53 22.71 -8.52
CA CYS A 164 6.18 23.83 -7.64
C CYS A 164 6.06 23.45 -6.16
N ILE A 165 5.69 22.19 -5.84
CA ILE A 165 5.56 21.72 -4.45
C ILE A 165 6.92 21.33 -3.87
N CYS A 166 7.71 20.54 -4.59
CA CYS A 166 9.03 20.11 -4.13
C CYS A 166 10.10 21.19 -4.27
N ARG A 167 9.82 22.25 -5.04
CA ARG A 167 10.75 23.35 -5.35
C ARG A 167 12.10 22.88 -5.91
N SER A 168 12.05 21.88 -6.78
CA SER A 168 13.22 21.24 -7.38
C SER A 168 13.01 20.91 -8.84
N HIS A 169 14.13 20.82 -9.57
CA HIS A 169 14.11 20.27 -10.91
C HIS A 169 13.91 18.76 -10.84
N VAL A 170 13.10 18.26 -11.78
CA VAL A 170 12.78 16.85 -11.88
C VAL A 170 13.39 16.23 -13.13
N GLY A 171 13.55 14.91 -13.14
CA GLY A 171 13.98 14.17 -14.32
C GLY A 171 12.90 14.12 -15.39
N SER A 172 13.29 13.84 -16.63
CA SER A 172 12.35 13.57 -17.72
C SER A 172 11.36 12.46 -17.33
N GLY A 173 10.08 12.62 -17.69
CA GLY A 173 9.02 11.68 -17.36
C GLY A 173 8.59 11.65 -15.88
N THR A 174 9.11 12.56 -15.05
CA THR A 174 8.71 12.65 -13.64
C THR A 174 7.37 13.34 -13.47
N ARG A 175 6.50 12.79 -12.62
CA ARG A 175 5.21 13.38 -12.26
C ARG A 175 5.07 13.50 -10.74
N HIS A 176 4.37 14.52 -10.26
CA HIS A 176 4.08 14.67 -8.82
C HIS A 176 2.83 13.89 -8.44
N CYS A 177 2.98 12.85 -7.62
CA CYS A 177 1.84 12.10 -7.13
C CYS A 177 1.19 12.86 -5.96
N LYS A 178 -0.09 13.22 -6.12
CA LYS A 178 -0.88 13.92 -5.08
C LYS A 178 -1.15 13.02 -3.86
N PHE A 179 -1.30 11.71 -4.05
CA PHE A 179 -1.55 10.75 -2.97
C PHE A 179 -0.32 10.49 -2.11
N CYS A 180 0.87 10.35 -2.72
CA CYS A 180 2.12 10.21 -1.95
C CYS A 180 2.75 11.55 -1.59
N ASN A 181 2.26 12.65 -2.17
CA ASN A 181 2.83 13.99 -2.09
C ASN A 181 4.35 14.04 -2.40
N LYS A 182 4.80 13.39 -3.47
CA LYS A 182 6.21 13.42 -3.90
C LYS A 182 6.35 13.28 -5.42
N CYS A 183 7.48 13.72 -5.96
CA CYS A 183 7.85 13.54 -7.36
C CYS A 183 8.32 12.10 -7.59
N ILE A 184 7.78 11.46 -8.63
CA ILE A 184 8.03 10.06 -8.98
C ILE A 184 8.59 9.99 -10.39
N LYS A 185 9.81 9.46 -10.53
CA LYS A 185 10.45 9.28 -11.84
C LYS A 185 9.81 8.11 -12.58
N GLY A 186 9.47 8.29 -13.86
CA GLY A 186 8.81 7.25 -14.66
C GLY A 186 7.49 6.82 -14.02
N PHE A 187 6.73 7.79 -13.49
CA PHE A 187 5.44 7.54 -12.85
C PHE A 187 4.50 6.86 -13.83
N ASP A 188 3.89 5.75 -13.42
CA ASP A 188 2.79 5.12 -14.12
C ASP A 188 1.47 5.51 -13.43
N HIS A 189 1.22 4.92 -12.26
CA HIS A 189 0.01 5.16 -11.47
C HIS A 189 0.26 5.08 -9.95
N HIS A 190 -0.72 5.53 -9.17
CA HIS A 190 -0.75 5.30 -7.73
C HIS A 190 -1.65 4.09 -7.45
N CYS A 191 -1.07 3.01 -6.93
CA CYS A 191 -1.80 1.80 -6.62
C CYS A 191 -2.35 1.90 -5.19
N ARG A 192 -3.69 1.95 -5.06
CA ARG A 192 -4.38 2.02 -3.75
C ARG A 192 -4.22 0.72 -2.96
N TRP A 193 -4.18 -0.41 -3.65
CA TRP A 193 -3.97 -1.75 -3.11
C TRP A 193 -2.60 -1.92 -2.42
N LEU A 194 -1.55 -1.29 -2.97
CA LEU A 194 -0.20 -1.29 -2.40
C LEU A 194 0.10 -0.01 -1.58
N ASN A 195 -0.85 0.93 -1.60
CA ASN A 195 -0.72 2.26 -1.01
C ASN A 195 0.56 3.00 -1.45
N CYS A 196 1.11 2.70 -2.63
CA CYS A 196 2.36 3.26 -3.14
C CYS A 196 2.25 3.63 -4.62
N CYS A 197 3.23 4.38 -5.14
CA CYS A 197 3.30 4.61 -6.58
C CYS A 197 3.98 3.45 -7.28
N ILE A 198 3.48 3.10 -8.47
CA ILE A 198 4.14 2.23 -9.43
C ILE A 198 4.89 3.11 -10.41
N ALA A 199 6.16 2.79 -10.59
CA ALA A 199 7.11 3.61 -11.31
C ALA A 199 8.27 2.75 -11.84
N GLU A 200 9.13 3.36 -12.65
CA GLU A 200 10.35 2.74 -13.19
C GLU A 200 11.15 1.95 -12.12
N ALA A 201 11.28 2.49 -10.90
CA ALA A 201 12.07 1.89 -9.83
C ALA A 201 11.50 0.58 -9.25
N ASN A 202 10.17 0.36 -9.31
CA ASN A 202 9.54 -0.86 -8.80
C ASN A 202 8.79 -1.67 -9.88
N TYR A 203 8.88 -1.24 -11.15
CA TYR A 203 8.22 -1.90 -12.28
C TYR A 203 8.61 -3.37 -12.39
N LYS A 204 9.91 -3.70 -12.38
CA LYS A 204 10.41 -5.08 -12.51
C LYS A 204 9.89 -6.03 -11.43
N ILE A 205 9.68 -5.53 -10.22
CA ILE A 205 9.16 -6.34 -9.10
C ILE A 205 7.65 -6.51 -9.24
N ASN A 206 6.95 -5.47 -9.71
CA ASN A 206 5.50 -5.49 -9.91
C ASN A 206 5.05 -6.50 -10.98
N TRP A 207 5.89 -6.82 -11.98
CA TRP A 207 5.55 -7.78 -13.04
C TRP A 207 5.38 -9.22 -12.55
N ILE A 208 5.83 -9.55 -11.34
CA ILE A 208 5.63 -10.88 -10.75
C ILE A 208 4.19 -11.04 -10.24
N ILE A 209 3.44 -9.93 -10.12
CA ILE A 209 2.09 -9.89 -9.53
C ILE A 209 1.00 -9.66 -10.61
N TYR A 210 1.37 -9.52 -11.89
CA TYR A 210 0.45 -9.34 -13.02
C TYR A 210 0.63 -10.41 -14.09
#